data_AF-A0A955BAS3-F1
#
_entry.id   AF-A0A955BAS3-F1
#
_cell.length_a   1.000
_cell.length_b   1.000
_cell.length_c   1.000
_cell.angle_alpha   90.00
_cell.angle_beta   90.00
_cell.angle_gamma   90.00
#
_symmetry.space_group_name_H-M   'P 1'
#
loop_
_entity.id
_entity.type
_entity.pdbx_description
1 polymer ?
#
loop_
_entity_poly.entity_id
_entity_poly.type
_entity_poly.pdbx_seq_one_letter_code
_entity_poly.pdbx_strand_id
1 'polypeptide(L)' 'MTWYDGLEHVVRESEPLAPFTWLRIGGNAEFFAEPTNIDELQQLIRRCSDQNISIRVLGAGSQILVADSGVKGLVIHLG' A
#
# COMPACT_ATOMS: atom_id res chain seq x y z
N MET A 1 7.67 14.67 10.90
CA MET A 1 8.28 13.37 10.62
C MET A 1 7.15 12.39 10.40
N THR A 2 7.06 11.85 9.19
CA THR A 2 6.11 10.79 8.85
C THR A 2 6.70 9.44 9.27
N TRP A 3 5.88 8.40 9.35
CA TRP A 3 6.39 7.08 9.71
C TRP A 3 7.26 6.46 8.58
N TYR A 4 7.17 6.97 7.36
CA TYR A 4 7.91 6.51 6.18
C TYR A 4 9.04 7.46 5.76
N ASP A 5 9.53 8.34 6.64
CA ASP A 5 10.66 9.22 6.33
C ASP A 5 11.88 8.40 5.80
N GLY A 6 12.43 8.77 4.65
CA GLY A 6 13.46 8.03 3.91
C GLY A 6 12.95 6.92 2.98
N LEU A 7 11.63 6.75 2.84
CA LEU A 7 10.96 5.83 1.91
C LEU A 7 9.95 6.58 1.03
N GLU A 8 10.04 7.90 0.92
CA GLU A 8 9.11 8.76 0.19
C GLU A 8 9.07 8.44 -1.30
N HIS A 9 10.13 7.85 -1.86
CA HIS A 9 10.19 7.45 -3.26
C HIS A 9 9.33 6.22 -3.57
N VAL A 10 8.95 5.43 -2.55
CA VAL A 10 8.12 4.24 -2.72
C VAL A 10 6.74 4.38 -2.10
N VAL A 11 6.49 5.37 -1.24
CA VAL A 11 5.20 5.57 -0.55
C VAL A 11 4.42 6.74 -1.15
N ARG A 12 3.12 6.50 -1.40
CA ARG A 12 2.15 7.50 -1.87
C ARG A 12 0.94 7.51 -0.94
N GLU A 13 0.44 8.70 -0.63
CA GLU A 13 -0.77 8.89 0.18
C GLU A 13 -2.01 8.98 -0.71
N SER A 14 -3.14 8.43 -0.26
CA SER A 14 -4.43 8.52 -0.95
C SER A 14 -4.38 8.03 -2.42
N GLU A 15 -3.67 6.94 -2.68
CA GLU A 15 -3.51 6.38 -4.04
C GLU A 15 -4.79 5.64 -4.47
N PRO A 16 -5.38 5.94 -5.63
CA PRO A 16 -6.51 5.17 -6.15
C PRO A 16 -6.11 3.72 -6.43
N LEU A 17 -6.88 2.75 -5.93
CA LEU A 17 -6.60 1.33 -6.15
C LEU A 17 -7.18 0.78 -7.46
N ALA A 18 -8.12 1.49 -8.08
CA ALA A 18 -8.72 1.07 -9.34
C ALA A 18 -7.68 0.67 -10.43
N PRO A 19 -6.59 1.43 -10.68
CA PRO A 19 -5.57 1.04 -11.67
C PRO A 19 -4.86 -0.29 -11.38
N PHE A 20 -4.86 -0.74 -10.12
CA PHE A 20 -4.15 -1.94 -9.65
C PHE A 20 -5.08 -3.15 -9.45
N THR A 21 -6.35 -3.03 -9.83
CA THR A 21 -7.32 -4.14 -9.78
C THR A 21 -7.76 -4.54 -11.18
N TRP A 22 -8.03 -5.83 -11.38
CA TRP A 22 -8.53 -6.33 -12.66
C TRP A 22 -9.88 -5.71 -13.06
N LEU A 23 -10.76 -5.53 -12.07
CA LEU A 23 -12.08 -4.93 -12.27
C LEU A 23 -12.02 -3.41 -12.52
N ARG A 24 -10.87 -2.78 -12.32
CA ARG A 24 -10.67 -1.32 -12.47
C ARG A 24 -11.62 -0.49 -11.59
N ILE A 25 -11.91 -0.98 -10.39
CA ILE A 25 -12.77 -0.34 -9.40
C ILE A 25 -12.10 -0.35 -8.02
N GLY A 26 -12.61 0.49 -7.12
CA GLY A 26 -12.13 0.60 -5.76
C GLY A 26 -11.65 2.00 -5.41
N GLY A 27 -11.89 2.38 -4.15
CA GLY A 27 -11.45 3.66 -3.60
C GLY A 27 -9.94 3.72 -3.34
N ASN A 28 -9.52 4.71 -2.58
CA ASN A 28 -8.10 4.98 -2.35
C ASN A 28 -7.53 4.14 -1.20
N ALA A 29 -6.26 3.76 -1.31
CA ALA A 29 -5.48 3.34 -0.15
C ALA A 29 -5.07 4.57 0.65
N GLU A 30 -5.13 4.50 1.98
CA GLU A 30 -4.61 5.55 2.87
C GLU A 30 -3.12 5.78 2.61
N PHE A 31 -2.36 4.68 2.56
CA PHE A 31 -0.99 4.65 2.04
C PHE A 31 -0.85 3.52 1.02
N PHE A 32 -0.07 3.76 -0.03
CA PHE A 32 0.28 2.77 -1.04
C PHE A 32 1.79 2.74 -1.19
N ALA A 33 2.39 1.55 -1.23
CA ALA A 33 3.82 1.40 -1.41
C ALA A 33 4.20 0.38 -2.49
N GLU A 34 5.23 0.72 -3.25
CA GLU A 34 5.88 -0.14 -4.25
C GLU A 34 7.38 -0.27 -3.91
N PRO A 35 7.74 -1.08 -2.91
CA PRO A 35 9.14 -1.29 -2.58
C PRO A 35 9.88 -1.94 -3.74
N THR A 36 11.08 -1.43 -4.03
CA THR A 36 11.94 -1.86 -5.14
C THR A 36 12.89 -2.98 -4.75
N ASN A 37 13.05 -3.22 -3.45
CA ASN A 37 13.94 -4.23 -2.89
C ASN A 37 13.44 -4.75 -1.53
N ILE A 38 14.06 -5.84 -1.07
CA ILE A 38 13.68 -6.52 0.17
C ILE A 38 13.93 -5.63 1.40
N ASP A 39 14.97 -4.80 1.40
CA ASP A 39 15.30 -3.95 2.54
C ASP A 39 14.23 -2.88 2.76
N GLU A 40 13.73 -2.26 1.68
CA GLU A 40 12.60 -1.32 1.72
C GLU A 40 11.32 -2.00 2.24
N LEU A 41 11.00 -3.20 1.73
CA LEU A 41 9.85 -3.97 2.20
C LEU A 41 9.94 -4.28 3.70
N GLN A 42 11.12 -4.71 4.17
CA GLN A 42 11.34 -4.98 5.60
C GLN A 42 11.18 -3.73 6.46
N GLN A 43 11.69 -2.58 5.99
CA GLN A 43 11.53 -1.32 6.70
C GLN A 43 10.06 -0.91 6.78
N LEU A 44 9.29 -0.99 5.69
CA LEU A 44 7.86 -0.69 5.69
C LEU A 44 7.10 -1.53 6.72
N ILE A 45 7.34 -2.85 6.73
CA ILE A 45 6.67 -3.77 7.65
C ILE A 45 7.00 -3.44 9.11
N ARG A 46 8.29 -3.22 9.43
CA ARG A 46 8.72 -2.88 10.79
C ARG A 46 8.08 -1.58 11.27
N ARG A 47 8.14 -0.52 10.47
CA ARG A 47 7.61 0.79 10.85
C ARG A 47 6.09 0.79 10.97
N CYS A 48 5.38 0.06 10.11
CA CYS A 48 3.94 -0.15 10.27
C CYS A 48 3.62 -0.87 11.58
N SER A 49 4.40 -1.90 11.95
CA SER A 49 4.25 -2.60 13.22
C SER A 49 4.45 -1.64 14.41
N ASP A 50 5.47 -0.80 14.38
CA ASP A 50 5.78 0.15 15.46
C ASP A 50 4.67 1.21 15.64
N GLN A 51 3.98 1.57 14.56
CA GLN A 51 2.93 2.58 14.54
C GLN A 51 1.50 1.99 14.55
N ASN A 52 1.34 0.68 14.65
CA ASN A 52 0.06 -0.03 14.55
C ASN A 52 -0.73 0.28 13.25
N ILE A 53 -0.02 0.45 12.13
CA ILE A 53 -0.62 0.65 10.81
C ILE A 53 -0.91 -0.72 10.19
N SER A 54 -2.17 -0.97 9.82
CA SER A 54 -2.54 -2.24 9.19
C SER A 54 -1.94 -2.35 7.79
N ILE A 55 -1.40 -3.52 7.46
CA ILE A 55 -0.83 -3.81 6.14
C ILE A 55 -1.76 -4.75 5.36
N ARG A 56 -1.89 -4.49 4.05
CA ARG A 56 -2.44 -5.43 3.06
C ARG A 56 -1.47 -5.58 1.90
N VAL A 57 -1.27 -6.80 1.43
CA VAL A 57 -0.44 -7.08 0.26
C VAL A 57 -1.32 -7.23 -0.97
N LEU A 58 -0.95 -6.53 -2.04
CA LEU A 58 -1.58 -6.56 -3.34
C LEU A 58 -0.60 -7.13 -4.36
N GLY A 59 -0.96 -8.24 -5.00
CA GLY A 59 -0.28 -8.71 -6.22
C GLY A 59 -0.96 -8.12 -7.46
N ALA A 60 -1.15 -8.94 -8.49
CA ALA A 60 -1.79 -8.52 -9.75
C ALA A 60 -3.28 -8.07 -9.67
N GLY A 61 -3.90 -8.06 -8.49
CA GLY A 61 -5.27 -7.56 -8.32
C GLY A 61 -6.38 -8.34 -9.03
N SER A 62 -6.15 -9.60 -9.43
CA SER A 62 -7.07 -10.38 -10.28
C SER A 62 -8.25 -11.03 -9.56
N GLN A 63 -8.18 -11.22 -8.25
CA GLN A 63 -9.18 -11.93 -7.46
C GLN A 63 -9.66 -11.14 -6.23
N ILE A 64 -9.64 -9.82 -6.32
CA ILE A 64 -10.06 -8.94 -5.22
C ILE A 64 -11.09 -7.93 -5.66
N LEU A 65 -11.90 -7.50 -4.69
CA LEU A 65 -12.83 -6.39 -4.80
C LEU A 65 -12.45 -5.36 -3.74
N VAL A 66 -12.11 -4.15 -4.17
CA VAL A 66 -11.84 -3.02 -3.28
C VAL A 66 -13.11 -2.18 -3.18
N ALA A 67 -13.52 -1.87 -1.96
CA ALA A 67 -14.69 -1.02 -1.73
C ALA A 67 -14.41 0.43 -2.13
N ASP A 68 -15.44 1.17 -2.54
CA ASP A 68 -15.34 2.60 -2.87
C ASP A 68 -14.92 3.45 -1.67
N SER A 69 -15.15 2.97 -0.44
CA SER A 69 -14.66 3.59 0.79
C SER A 69 -13.14 3.52 0.96
N GLY A 70 -12.44 2.80 0.07
CA GLY A 70 -11.00 2.65 0.11
C GLY A 70 -10.49 1.66 1.17
N VAL A 71 -9.19 1.72 1.42
CA VAL A 71 -8.46 0.80 2.30
C VAL A 71 -7.66 1.61 3.32
N LYS A 72 -7.94 1.37 4.61
CA LYS A 72 -7.15 1.96 5.70
C LYS A 72 -5.79 1.28 5.86
N GLY A 73 -4.81 2.05 6.30
CA GLY A 73 -3.42 1.64 6.46
C GLY A 73 -2.67 1.50 5.13
N LEU A 74 -1.63 0.67 5.13
CA LEU A 74 -0.71 0.52 4.00
C LEU A 74 -1.12 -0.63 3.09
N VAL A 75 -1.28 -0.34 1.80
CA VAL A 75 -1.30 -1.34 0.74
C VAL A 75 0.10 -1.45 0.14
N ILE A 76 0.69 -2.64 0.17
CA ILE A 76 1.98 -2.92 -0.47
C ILE A 76 1.72 -3.66 -1.76
N HIS A 77 2.10 -3.07 -2.89
CA HIS A 77 2.01 -3.70 -4.20
C HIS A 77 3.32 -4.42 -4.53
N LEU A 78 3.22 -5.72 -4.82
CA LEU A 78 4.31 -6.60 -5.23
C LEU A 78 3.97 -7.18 -6.60
N GLY A 79 4.27 -6.43 -7.67
CA GLY A 79 3.90 -6.75 -9.04
C GLY A 79 4.78 -6.05 -10.06
#